data_AF-A0A0Q4C6C2-F1
#
_entry.id   AF-A0A0Q4C6C2-F1
#
_cell.length_a   1.000
_cell.length_b   1.000
_cell.length_c   1.000
_cell.angle_alpha   90.00
_cell.angle_beta   90.00
_cell.angle_gamma   90.00
#
_symmetry.space_group_name_H-M   'P 1'
#
loop_
_entity.id
_entity.type
_entity.pdbx_description
1 polymer ?
#
loop_
_entity_poly.entity_id
_entity_poly.type
_entity_poly.pdbx_seq_one_letter_code
_entity_poly.pdbx_strand_id
1 'polypeptide(L)' 'MQSIRGRFFQPQLRFASLEELNGWLEAECRRCAERQAHPEQGDQTIAQMLEIERPALQSMLGPFDGFNESEHGVSGTC' A
#
# COMPACT_ATOMS: atom_id res chain seq x y z
N MET A 1 0.44 17.51 -11.99
CA MET A 1 0.18 16.27 -11.20
C MET A 1 0.96 16.35 -9.91
N GLN A 2 0.28 16.40 -8.76
CA GLN A 2 0.96 16.37 -7.46
C GLN A 2 1.28 14.91 -7.12
N SER A 3 2.53 14.62 -6.76
CA SER A 3 2.92 13.27 -6.34
C SER A 3 2.36 12.95 -4.95
N ILE A 4 2.19 11.66 -4.64
CA ILE A 4 1.76 11.19 -3.31
C ILE A 4 2.63 11.81 -2.21
N ARG A 5 3.94 11.95 -2.47
CA ARG A 5 4.87 12.60 -1.54
C ARG A 5 4.47 14.04 -1.19
N GLY A 6 4.07 14.81 -2.19
CA GLY A 6 3.58 16.18 -1.98
C GLY A 6 2.28 16.21 -1.19
N ARG A 7 1.37 15.27 -1.45
CA ARG A 7 0.07 15.21 -0.76
C ARG A 7 0.19 14.80 0.72
N PHE A 8 1.11 13.89 1.03
CA PHE A 8 1.21 13.30 2.38
C PHE A 8 2.23 13.99 3.28
N PHE A 9 3.25 14.64 2.72
CA PHE A 9 4.37 15.17 3.54
C PHE A 9 4.57 16.68 3.40
N GLN A 10 3.61 17.39 2.78
CA GLN A 10 3.65 18.85 2.67
C GLN A 10 2.37 19.49 3.23
N PRO A 11 2.49 20.43 4.19
CA PRO A 11 3.72 20.87 4.87
C PRO A 11 4.37 19.75 5.70
N GLN A 12 5.63 19.94 6.09
CA GLN A 12 6.37 18.93 6.87
C GLN A 12 5.65 18.66 8.19
N LEU A 13 5.21 17.42 8.36
CA LEU A 13 4.57 16.95 9.59
C LEU A 13 5.63 16.64 10.64
N ARG A 14 5.31 16.93 11.90
CA ARG A 14 6.17 16.69 13.05
C ARG A 14 5.48 15.67 13.96
N PHE A 15 6.20 14.60 14.26
CA PHE A 15 5.76 13.52 15.15
C PHE A 15 6.85 13.27 16.19
N ALA A 16 6.49 12.82 17.39
CA ALA A 16 7.47 12.51 18.42
C ALA A 16 8.03 11.09 18.28
N SER A 17 7.36 10.23 17.51
CA SER A 17 7.76 8.84 17.27
C SER A 17 7.38 8.33 15.87
N LEU A 18 8.00 7.21 15.46
CA LEU A 18 7.62 6.50 14.24
C LEU A 18 6.23 5.86 14.35
N GLU A 19 5.82 5.47 15.56
CA GLU A 19 4.49 4.90 15.80
C GLU A 19 3.39 5.93 15.49
N GLU A 20 3.53 7.16 15.99
CA GLU A 20 2.59 8.25 15.69
C GLU A 20 2.55 8.59 14.20
N LEU A 21 3.72 8.61 13.54
CA LEU A 21 3.80 8.82 12.10
C LEU A 21 3.05 7.71 11.35
N ASN A 22 3.26 6.44 11.71
CA ASN A 22 2.62 5.30 11.06
C ASN A 22 1.11 5.31 11.25
N GLY A 23 0.63 5.60 12.47
CA GLY A 23 -0.80 5.72 12.75
C GLY A 23 -1.45 6.86 11.94
N TRP A 24 -0.76 8.00 11.82
CA TRP A 24 -1.22 9.10 10.98
C TRP A 24 -1.27 8.71 9.49
N LEU A 25 -0.20 8.07 8.98
CA LEU A 25 -0.11 7.63 7.60
C LEU A 25 -1.20 6.63 7.24
N GLU A 26 -1.49 5.67 8.13
CA GLU A 26 -2.56 4.69 7.91
C GLU A 26 -3.92 5.38 7.75
N ALA A 27 -4.24 6.29 8.67
CA ALA A 27 -5.50 7.03 8.65
C ALA A 27 -5.63 7.89 7.38
N GLU A 28 -4.56 8.57 6.98
CA GLU A 28 -4.57 9.42 5.78
C GLU A 28 -4.66 8.58 4.49
N CYS A 29 -3.98 7.44 4.43
CA CYS A 29 -4.10 6.49 3.31
C CYS A 29 -5.54 5.98 3.16
N ARG A 30 -6.21 5.64 4.27
CA ARG A 30 -7.61 5.19 4.26
C ARG A 30 -8.55 6.29 3.78
N ARG A 31 -8.45 7.50 4.32
CA ARG A 31 -9.21 8.69 3.87
C ARG A 31 -9.00 8.97 2.38
N CYS A 32 -7.77 8.82 1.91
CA CYS A 32 -7.44 9.00 0.51
C CYS A 32 -8.11 7.94 -0.37
N ALA A 33 -8.05 6.67 0.02
CA ALA A 33 -8.65 5.56 -0.73
C ALA A 33 -10.18 5.71 -0.86
N GLU A 34 -10.85 6.22 0.18
CA GLU A 34 -12.30 6.48 0.17
C GLU A 34 -12.72 7.60 -0.78
N ARG A 35 -11.82 8.54 -1.11
CA ARG A 35 -12.15 9.72 -1.93
C ARG A 35 -11.62 9.65 -3.35
N GLN A 36 -10.55 8.89 -3.56
CA GLN A 36 -9.86 8.82 -4.83
C GLN A 36 -10.57 7.83 -5.74
N ALA A 37 -10.97 8.30 -6.93
CA ALA A 37 -11.46 7.45 -8.00
C ALA A 37 -10.39 6.42 -8.41
N HIS A 38 -10.82 5.20 -8.72
CA HIS A 38 -9.96 4.14 -9.20
C HIS A 38 -9.40 4.54 -10.58
N PRO A 39 -8.08 4.37 -10.82
CA PRO A 39 -7.45 4.82 -12.07
C PRO A 39 -8.04 4.16 -13.32
N GLU A 40 -8.51 2.91 -13.22
CA GLU A 40 -9.08 2.15 -14.33
C GLU A 40 -10.62 2.11 -14.30
N GLN A 41 -11.24 2.26 -13.12
CA GLN A 41 -12.70 2.23 -12.92
C GLN A 41 -13.15 3.54 -12.26
N GLY A 42 -13.16 4.64 -13.01
CA GLY A 42 -13.37 6.00 -12.49
C GLY A 42 -14.70 6.24 -11.75
N ASP A 43 -15.70 5.36 -11.94
CA ASP A 43 -16.99 5.42 -11.24
C ASP A 43 -16.94 4.85 -9.80
N GLN A 44 -15.84 4.20 -9.44
CA GLN A 44 -15.62 3.60 -8.13
C GLN A 44 -14.40 4.22 -7.48
N THR A 45 -14.40 4.23 -6.15
CA THR A 45 -13.25 4.65 -5.35
C THR A 45 -12.28 3.48 -5.19
N ILE A 46 -11.02 3.78 -4.87
CA ILE A 46 -10.02 2.76 -4.52
C ILE A 46 -10.54 1.88 -3.37
N ALA A 47 -11.20 2.47 -2.36
CA ALA A 47 -11.79 1.73 -1.26
C ALA A 47 -12.87 0.74 -1.74
N GLN A 48 -13.78 1.17 -2.61
CA GLN A 48 -14.83 0.28 -3.14
C GLN A 48 -14.25 -0.89 -3.96
N MET A 49 -13.25 -0.63 -4.79
CA MET A 49 -12.58 -1.68 -5.56
C MET A 49 -11.88 -2.68 -4.64
N LEU A 50 -11.22 -2.23 -3.57
CA LEU A 50 -10.62 -3.12 -2.59
C LEU A 50 -11.65 -4.04 -1.91
N GLU A 51 -12.84 -3.53 -1.57
CA GLU A 51 -13.91 -4.37 -1.00
C GLU A 51 -14.35 -5.48 -1.97
N ILE A 52 -14.43 -5.16 -3.27
CA ILE A 52 -14.81 -6.10 -4.33
C ILE A 52 -13.73 -7.15 -4.56
N GLU A 53 -12.46 -6.75 -4.52
CA GLU A 53 -11.32 -7.64 -4.75
C GLU A 53 -11.00 -8.51 -3.54
N ARG A 54 -11.31 -8.06 -2.32
CA ARG A 54 -11.00 -8.77 -1.08
C ARG A 54 -11.35 -10.27 -1.08
N PRO A 55 -12.51 -10.74 -1.56
CA PRO A 55 -12.80 -12.18 -1.62
C PRO A 55 -11.94 -12.96 -2.63
N ALA A 56 -11.36 -12.29 -3.63
CA ALA A 56 -10.46 -12.90 -4.61
C ALA A 56 -8.99 -12.90 -4.17
N LEU A 57 -8.63 -12.14 -3.13
CA LEU A 57 -7.28 -12.11 -2.58
C LEU A 57 -6.94 -13.43 -1.89
N GLN A 58 -5.70 -13.88 -2.05
CA GLN A 58 -5.19 -15.02 -1.29
C GLN A 58 -5.16 -14.69 0.20
N SER A 59 -5.66 -15.60 1.03
CA SER A 59 -5.54 -15.48 2.48
C SER A 59 -4.06 -15.42 2.87
N MET A 60 -3.68 -14.41 3.65
CA MET A 60 -2.33 -14.37 4.22
C MET A 60 -2.16 -15.53 5.21
N LEU A 61 -1.24 -16.44 4.90
CA LEU A 61 -0.98 -17.64 5.69
C LEU A 61 -0.21 -17.37 7.00
N GLY A 62 0.37 -16.18 7.12
CA GLY A 62 1.08 -15.72 8.32
C GLY A 62 1.58 -14.28 8.16
N PRO A 63 2.14 -13.68 9.22
CA PRO A 63 2.81 -12.40 9.14
C PRO A 63 3.94 -12.44 8.10
N PHE A 64 4.26 -11.29 7.52
CA PHE A 64 5.44 -11.16 6.67
C PHE A 64 6.70 -11.33 7.53
N ASP A 65 7.46 -12.41 7.28
CA ASP A 65 8.63 -12.81 8.07
C ASP A 65 9.95 -12.17 7.60
N GLY A 66 9.84 -11.13 6.75
CA GLY A 66 10.98 -10.43 6.18
C GLY A 66 11.35 -10.90 4.77
N PHE A 67 12.48 -10.39 4.30
CA PHE A 67 12.99 -10.63 2.95
C PHE A 67 14.18 -11.60 3.01
N ASN A 68 14.10 -12.71 2.28
CA ASN A 68 15.22 -13.64 2.10
C ASN A 68 15.56 -13.75 0.62
N GLU A 69 16.77 -13.35 0.27
CA GLU A 69 17.35 -13.54 -1.06
C GLU A 69 18.41 -14.66 -0.98
N SER A 70 18.46 -15.52 -2.00
CA SER A 70 19.45 -16.60 -2.05
C SER A 70 19.89 -16.80 -3.50
N GLU A 71 21.20 -16.84 -3.72
CA GLU A 71 21.76 -17.09 -5.05
C GLU A 71 21.59 -18.57 -5.43
N HIS A 72 21.03 -18.81 -6.61
CA HIS A 72 20.88 -20.16 -7.16
C HIS A 72 21.68 -20.30 -8.46
N GLY A 73 22.53 -21.33 -8.54
CA GLY A 73 23.23 -21.70 -9.76
C GLY A 73 22.25 -22.28 -10.79
N VAL A 74 22.35 -21.83 -12.04
CA VAL A 74 21.55 -22.37 -13.14
C VAL A 74 22.10 -23.75 -13.53
N SER A 75 21.31 -24.80 -13.36
CA SER A 75 21.61 -26.11 -13.97
C SER A 75 21.30 -26.03 -15.46
N GLY A 76 22.31 -26.20 -16.31
CA GLY A 76 22.13 -26.19 -17.75
C GLY A 76 21.14 -27.27 -18.19
N THR A 77 20.03 -26.87 -18.80
CA THR A 77 19.17 -27.78 -19.55
C THR A 77 19.75 -27.92 -20.96
N CYS A 78 20.31 -29.09 -21.26
CA CYS A 78 20.65 -29.53 -22.63
C CYS A 78 19.45 -30.21 -23.27
#